data_AF-A4BSH4-F1
#
_entry.id   AF-A4BSH4-F1
#
_cell.length_a   1.000
_cell.length_b   1.000
_cell.length_c   1.000
_cell.angle_alpha   90.00
_cell.angle_beta   90.00
_cell.angle_gamma   90.00
#
_symmetry.space_group_name_H-M   'P 1'
#
loop_
_entity.id
_entity.type
_entity.pdbx_description
1 polymer ?
#
loop_
_entity_poly.entity_id
_entity_poly.type
_entity_poly.pdbx_seq_one_letter_code
_entity_poly.pdbx_strand_id
1 'polypeptide(L)' 'MEIKSMYICICRAVTDKDIRAALEEGACTMRELRQRLGVCSDCGKCGPHARKLLVEHRELQPSSMDLVVQPA' A
#
# COMPACT_ATOMS: atom_id res chain seq x y z
N MET A 1 -20.85 -5.33 -11.84
CA MET A 1 -19.56 -4.65 -12.10
C MET A 1 -18.61 -5.12 -11.02
N GLU A 2 -17.83 -6.15 -11.30
CA GLU A 2 -17.12 -6.93 -10.28
C GLU A 2 -15.71 -6.35 -10.09
N ILE A 3 -15.51 -5.61 -8.99
CA ILE A 3 -14.19 -5.05 -8.64
C ILE A 3 -13.36 -6.18 -8.04
N LYS A 4 -12.71 -6.96 -8.91
CA LYS A 4 -11.86 -8.08 -8.52
C LYS A 4 -10.67 -7.57 -7.68
N SER A 5 -10.74 -7.74 -6.36
CA SER A 5 -9.56 -7.58 -5.50
C SER A 5 -8.58 -8.71 -5.83
N MET A 6 -7.31 -8.41 -6.05
CA MET A 6 -6.28 -9.44 -6.23
C MET A 6 -5.67 -9.79 -4.88
N TYR A 7 -5.56 -11.08 -4.58
CA TYR A 7 -4.78 -11.52 -3.42
C TYR A 7 -3.30 -11.26 -3.64
N ILE A 8 -2.70 -10.51 -2.72
CA ILE A 8 -1.27 -10.20 -2.70
C ILE A 8 -0.54 -11.17 -1.76
N CYS A 9 -1.13 -11.52 -0.62
CA CYS A 9 -0.59 -12.51 0.31
C CYS A 9 -1.58 -13.64 0.56
N ILE A 10 -1.26 -14.84 0.09
CA ILE A 10 -2.11 -16.02 0.28
C ILE A 10 -2.02 -16.51 1.74
N CYS A 11 -0.84 -16.50 2.36
CA CYS A 11 -0.65 -16.99 3.74
C CYS A 11 -1.52 -16.25 4.77
N ARG A 12 -1.77 -14.97 4.55
CA ARG A 12 -2.54 -14.10 5.45
C ARG A 12 -3.85 -13.59 4.84
N ALA A 13 -4.24 -14.13 3.68
CA ALA A 13 -5.43 -13.72 2.93
C ALA A 13 -5.54 -12.19 2.71
N VAL A 14 -4.42 -11.53 2.41
CA VAL A 14 -4.37 -10.08 2.21
C VAL A 14 -4.52 -9.74 0.73
N THR A 15 -5.43 -8.84 0.41
CA THR A 15 -5.70 -8.33 -0.94
C THR A 15 -4.99 -7.01 -1.22
N ASP A 16 -4.98 -6.61 -2.49
CA ASP A 16 -4.52 -5.29 -2.93
C ASP A 16 -5.32 -4.17 -2.26
N LYS A 17 -6.63 -4.37 -2.07
CA LYS A 17 -7.49 -3.40 -1.37
C LYS A 17 -7.10 -3.23 0.09
N ASP A 18 -6.81 -4.31 0.80
CA ASP A 18 -6.38 -4.25 2.20
C ASP A 18 -5.06 -3.48 2.35
N ILE A 19 -4.13 -3.70 1.42
CA ILE A 19 -2.86 -2.96 1.40
C ILE A 19 -3.12 -1.48 1.12
N ARG A 20 -3.92 -1.14 0.12
CA ARG A 20 -4.24 0.27 -0.21
C ARG A 20 -4.95 0.98 0.94
N ALA A 21 -5.91 0.33 1.58
CA ALA A 21 -6.57 0.87 2.77
C ALA A 21 -5.57 1.14 3.91
N ALA A 22 -4.66 0.21 4.20
CA ALA A 22 -3.64 0.43 5.22
C ALA A 22 -2.69 1.60 4.89
N LEU A 23 -2.39 1.81 3.61
CA LEU A 23 -1.58 2.95 3.14
C LEU A 23 -2.34 4.27 3.30
N GLU A 24 -3.62 4.30 2.93
CA GLU A 24 -4.52 5.46 3.15
C GLU A 24 -4.70 5.78 4.65
N GLU A 25 -4.67 4.77 5.52
CA GLU A 25 -4.61 4.89 6.98
C GLU A 25 -3.20 5.24 7.51
N GLY A 26 -2.27 5.63 6.63
CA GLY A 26 -0.97 6.18 6.98
C GLY A 26 0.16 5.16 7.14
N ALA A 27 0.01 3.89 6.74
CA ALA A 27 1.17 3.01 6.63
C ALA A 27 2.13 3.53 5.55
N CYS A 28 3.38 3.79 5.92
CA CYS A 28 4.39 4.39 5.04
C CYS A 28 5.56 3.43 4.76
N THR A 29 5.60 2.27 5.44
CA THR A 29 6.71 1.32 5.35
C THR A 29 6.25 -0.13 5.22
N MET A 30 7.09 -0.98 4.63
CA MET A 30 6.87 -2.43 4.61
C MET A 30 6.77 -3.05 6.01
N ARG A 31 7.46 -2.45 7.00
CA ARG A 31 7.40 -2.90 8.39
C ARG A 31 6.00 -2.67 8.96
N GLU A 32 5.40 -1.51 8.72
CA GLU A 32 4.04 -1.19 9.16
C GLU A 32 3.02 -2.05 8.44
N LEU A 33 3.15 -2.25 7.12
CA LEU A 33 2.27 -3.18 6.39
C LEU A 33 2.35 -4.60 6.97
N ARG A 34 3.55 -5.09 7.30
CA ARG A 34 3.73 -6.39 7.98
C ARG A 34 3.06 -6.42 9.35
N GLN A 35 3.18 -5.35 10.14
CA GLN A 35 2.60 -5.28 11.48
C GLN A 35 1.06 -5.21 11.42
N ARG A 36 0.49 -4.45 10.48
CA ARG A 36 -0.96 -4.26 10.35
C ARG A 36 -1.65 -5.44 9.67
N LEU A 37 -1.07 -5.95 8.59
CA LEU A 37 -1.72 -6.93 7.70
C LEU A 37 -1.08 -8.32 7.73
N GLY A 38 0.08 -8.48 8.38
CA GLY A 38 0.81 -9.75 8.39
C GLY A 38 1.54 -10.06 7.08
N VAL A 39 1.56 -9.19 6.08
CA VAL A 39 2.31 -9.43 4.83
C VAL A 39 3.79 -9.69 5.14
N CYS A 40 4.41 -10.65 4.43
CA CYS A 40 5.80 -11.07 4.66
C CYS A 40 6.10 -11.59 6.08
N SER A 41 5.10 -12.08 6.82
CA SER A 41 5.32 -12.72 8.13
C SER A 41 5.60 -14.23 8.05
N ASP A 42 5.17 -14.91 6.98
CA ASP A 42 5.39 -16.35 6.77
C ASP A 42 6.38 -16.61 5.61
N CYS A 43 5.91 -16.98 4.42
CA CYS A 43 6.77 -17.39 3.31
C CYS A 43 7.49 -16.25 2.56
N GLY A 44 7.14 -15.00 2.82
CA GLY A 44 7.78 -13.81 2.21
C GLY A 44 7.48 -13.55 0.73
N LYS A 45 6.83 -14.46 -0.01
CA LYS A 45 6.63 -14.38 -1.47
C LYS A 45 5.85 -13.14 -1.94
N CYS A 46 4.97 -12.60 -1.10
CA CYS A 46 4.21 -11.38 -1.42
C CYS A 46 5.05 -10.10 -1.39
N GLY A 47 6.28 -10.14 -0.89
CA GLY A 47 7.11 -8.95 -0.64
C GLY A 47 7.31 -8.02 -1.83
N PRO A 48 7.71 -8.51 -3.02
CA PRO A 48 7.85 -7.67 -4.21
C PRO A 48 6.54 -6.96 -4.60
N HIS A 49 5.41 -7.66 -4.50
CA HIS A 49 4.10 -7.12 -4.87
C HIS A 49 3.58 -6.08 -3.86
N ALA A 50 3.68 -6.38 -2.56
CA ALA A 50 3.32 -5.42 -1.52
C ALA A 50 4.20 -4.16 -1.55
N ARG A 51 5.50 -4.31 -1.85
CA ARG A 51 6.42 -3.19 -2.03
C ARG A 51 6.04 -2.33 -3.24
N LYS A 52 5.65 -2.94 -4.35
CA LYS A 52 5.20 -2.22 -5.54
C LYS A 52 4.02 -1.30 -5.21
N LEU A 53 3.00 -1.82 -4.51
CA LEU A 53 1.86 -1.01 -4.08
C LEU A 53 2.25 0.15 -3.15
N LEU A 54 3.19 -0.09 -2.24
CA LEU A 54 3.73 0.97 -1.36
C LEU A 54 4.44 2.07 -2.16
N VAL A 55 5.23 1.72 -3.16
CA VAL A 55 5.93 2.71 -4.02
C VAL A 55 4.93 3.47 -4.89
N GLU A 56 4.01 2.77 -5.55
CA GLU A 56 2.95 3.39 -6.36
C GLU A 56 2.12 4.38 -5.54
N HIS A 57 1.75 4.02 -4.31
CA HIS A 57 1.02 4.93 -3.42
C HIS A 57 1.81 6.20 -3.09
N ARG A 58 3.14 6.10 -2.92
CA ARG A 58 3.99 7.26 -2.64
C ARG A 58 4.15 8.18 -3.85
N GLU A 59 4.18 7.63 -5.06
CA GLU A 59 4.26 8.41 -6.30
C GLU A 59 2.95 9.15 -6.61
N LEU A 60 1.81 8.58 -6.19
CA LEU A 60 0.49 9.18 -6.37
C LEU A 60 0.14 10.24 -5.31
N GLN A 61 0.88 10.34 -4.21
CA GLN A 61 0.71 11.39 -3.21
C GLN A 61 1.53 12.62 -3.65
N PRO A 62 0.91 13.69 -4.18
CA PRO A 62 1.63 14.95 -4.40
C PRO A 62 2.14 15.42 -3.04
N SER A 63 3.45 15.44 -2.87
CA SER A 63 4.10 16.02 -1.70
C SER A 63 3.57 17.44 -1.51
N SER A 64 3.11 17.74 -0.30
CA SER A 64 2.47 18.99 0.12
C SER A 64 3.40 20.23 0.11
N MET A 65 4.16 20.43 -0.96
CA MET A 65 4.95 21.63 -1.23
C MET A 65 4.54 22.38 -2.51
N ASP A 66 3.44 21.99 -3.16
CA ASP A 66 2.88 22.70 -4.34
C ASP A 66 1.55 23.43 -4.08
N LEU A 67 1.15 23.65 -2.82
CA LEU A 67 -0.04 24.47 -2.51
C LEU A 67 0.30 25.86 -1.93
N VAL A 68 1.43 26.47 -2.34
CA VAL A 68 1.67 27.91 -2.15
C VAL A 68 2.27 28.54 -3.41
N VAL A 69 1.59 28.41 -4.55
CA VAL A 69 1.62 29.44 -5.61
C VAL A 69 0.20 29.56 -6.16
N GLN A 70 -0.59 30.45 -5.57
CA GLN A 70 -1.76 31.00 -6.26
C GLN A 70 -1.30 32.30 -6.96
N PRO A 71 -1.34 32.38 -8.30
CA PRO A 71 -1.21 33.67 -8.98
C PRO A 71 -2.55 34.40 -8.96
N ALA A 72 -2.55 35.61 -8.39
CA ALA A 72 -3.37 36.75 -8.79
C ALA A 72 -2.69 38.04 -8.29
#